data_AF-A0A957LQU1-F1
#
_entry.id   AF-A0A957LQU1-F1
#
_cell.length_a   1.000
_cell.length_b   1.000
_cell.length_c   1.000
_cell.angle_alpha   90.00
_cell.angle_beta   90.00
_cell.angle_gamma   90.00
#
_symmetry.space_group_name_H-M   'P 1'
#
loop_
_entity.id
_entity.type
_entity.pdbx_description
1 polymer ?
#
loop_
_entity_poly.entity_id
_entity_poly.type
_entity_poly.pdbx_seq_one_letter_code
_entity_poly.pdbx_strand_id
1 'polypeptide(L)'
;MKRLWALLRQRCPVCLQGQVFTSLFGMHTHCPVCGVKYERETGYFLNSMFIGYAAGFLVLVPTAVLLYFLDVSILVFSLIIIGETLLLTPLIFRYARILWMHADQVLDPRKSEEQERIS
;
A
#
# COMPACT_ATOMS: atom_id res chain seq x y z
N MET A 1 17.54 -8.11 -1.92
CA MET A 1 17.75 -6.72 -1.46
C MET A 1 17.08 -5.66 -2.35
N LYS A 2 17.32 -5.63 -3.68
CA LYS A 2 16.75 -4.59 -4.58
C LYS A 2 15.21 -4.44 -4.51
N ARG A 3 14.46 -5.55 -4.46
CA ARG A 3 12.98 -5.54 -4.36
C ARG A 3 12.46 -4.97 -3.04
N LEU A 4 13.06 -5.35 -1.92
CA LEU A 4 12.67 -4.84 -0.60
C LEU A 4 12.83 -3.31 -0.53
N TRP A 5 13.92 -2.81 -1.11
CA TRP A 5 14.17 -1.38 -1.20
C TRP A 5 13.20 -0.66 -2.14
N ALA A 6 12.86 -1.30 -3.27
CA ALA A 6 11.85 -0.80 -4.18
C ALA A 6 10.46 -0.72 -3.52
N LEU A 7 10.10 -1.73 -2.73
CA LEU A 7 8.88 -1.77 -1.92
C LEU A 7 8.84 -0.61 -0.92
N LEU A 8 9.90 -0.43 -0.12
CA LEU A 8 10.00 0.67 0.84
C LEU A 8 9.95 2.05 0.16
N ARG A 9 10.56 2.20 -1.02
CA ARG A 9 10.52 3.44 -1.82
C ARG A 9 9.31 3.56 -2.74
N GLN A 10 8.31 2.67 -2.60
CA GLN A 10 7.07 2.69 -3.36
C GLN A 10 7.28 2.73 -4.89
N ARG A 11 8.26 1.94 -5.33
CA ARG A 11 8.63 1.78 -6.74
C ARG A 11 7.86 0.64 -7.40
N CYS A 12 7.73 0.75 -8.71
CA CYS A 12 7.06 -0.22 -9.58
C CYS A 12 7.59 -1.64 -9.33
N PRO A 13 6.72 -2.66 -9.19
CA PRO A 13 7.15 -4.04 -8.91
C PRO A 13 7.86 -4.72 -10.09
N VAL A 14 7.65 -4.22 -11.32
CA VAL A 14 8.22 -4.74 -12.56
C VAL A 14 9.64 -4.19 -12.78
N CYS A 15 9.77 -2.88 -12.99
CA CYS A 15 11.05 -2.25 -13.30
C CYS A 15 11.85 -1.78 -12.08
N LEU A 16 11.26 -1.76 -10.87
CA LEU A 16 11.87 -1.29 -9.61
C LEU A 16 12.32 0.18 -9.60
N GLN A 17 12.04 0.95 -10.65
CA GLN A 17 12.51 2.34 -10.82
C GLN A 17 11.38 3.38 -10.79
N GLY A 18 10.26 3.14 -11.49
CA GLY A 18 9.17 4.13 -11.56
C GLY A 18 8.44 4.33 -10.23
N GLN A 19 8.10 5.56 -9.88
CA GLN A 19 7.26 5.84 -8.71
C GLN A 19 5.81 5.49 -9.00
N VAL A 20 5.15 4.84 -8.04
CA VAL A 20 3.75 4.42 -8.17
C VAL A 20 2.79 5.56 -7.84
N PHE A 21 3.10 6.33 -6.80
CA PHE A 21 2.24 7.40 -6.28
C PHE A 21 2.76 8.78 -6.70
N THR A 22 1.86 9.63 -7.18
CA THR A 22 2.11 11.04 -7.51
C THR A 22 1.88 11.97 -6.33
N SER A 23 0.95 11.62 -5.45
CA SER A 23 0.60 12.39 -4.25
C SER A 23 0.21 11.47 -3.10
N LEU A 24 -0.32 12.01 -2.01
CA LEU A 24 -0.76 11.21 -0.85
C LEU A 24 -1.82 10.16 -1.22
N PHE A 25 -2.72 10.51 -2.12
CA PHE A 25 -3.81 9.63 -2.59
C PHE A 25 -3.77 9.39 -4.10
N GLY A 26 -2.99 10.19 -4.85
CA GLY A 26 -2.85 10.07 -6.29
C GLY A 26 -1.89 8.94 -6.66
N MET A 27 -2.35 8.05 -7.54
CA MET A 27 -1.58 6.95 -8.09
C MET A 27 -1.53 7.09 -9.61
N HIS A 28 -0.37 6.82 -10.21
CA HIS A 28 -0.31 6.68 -11.65
C HIS A 28 -1.15 5.49 -12.12
N THR A 29 -1.72 5.58 -13.32
CA THR A 29 -2.41 4.43 -13.96
C THR A 29 -1.40 3.47 -14.60
N HIS A 30 -0.32 4.02 -15.16
CA HIS A 30 0.77 3.32 -15.83
C HIS A 30 2.10 3.72 -15.21
N CYS A 31 3.07 2.82 -15.21
CA CYS A 31 4.40 3.13 -14.71
C CYS A 31 5.08 4.20 -15.61
N PRO A 32 5.60 5.30 -15.06
CA PRO A 32 6.21 6.37 -15.85
C PRO A 32 7.56 5.97 -16.49
N VAL A 33 8.09 4.79 -16.17
CA VAL A 33 9.39 4.31 -16.68
C VAL A 33 9.22 3.16 -17.66
N CYS A 34 8.43 2.13 -17.33
CA CYS A 34 8.31 0.91 -18.14
C CYS A 34 6.93 0.71 -18.78
N GLY A 35 6.04 1.70 -18.71
CA GLY A 35 4.73 1.69 -19.35
C GLY A 35 3.67 0.81 -18.69
N VAL A 36 4.06 -0.23 -17.94
CA VAL A 36 3.11 -1.23 -17.40
C VAL A 36 1.93 -0.59 -16.65
N LYS A 37 0.70 -0.98 -17.03
CA LYS A 37 -0.52 -0.60 -16.33
C LYS A 37 -0.55 -1.23 -14.93
N TYR A 38 -0.73 -0.43 -13.88
CA TYR A 38 -0.72 -0.97 -12.51
C TYR A 38 -1.94 -1.84 -12.22
N GLU A 39 -3.13 -1.39 -12.64
CA GLU A 39 -4.36 -2.17 -12.56
C GLU A 39 -4.42 -3.17 -13.72
N ARG A 40 -4.25 -4.46 -13.40
CA ARG A 40 -4.34 -5.55 -14.40
C ARG A 40 -5.76 -5.68 -14.94
N GLU A 41 -6.70 -5.76 -14.01
CA GLU A 41 -8.12 -6.00 -14.25
C GLU A 41 -8.95 -5.11 -13.32
N THR A 42 -10.20 -4.89 -13.68
CA THR A 42 -11.15 -4.15 -12.85
C THR A 42 -11.26 -4.81 -11.48
N GLY A 43 -10.99 -4.06 -10.42
CA GLY A 43 -11.06 -4.59 -9.05
C GLY A 43 -9.78 -5.25 -8.54
N TYR A 44 -8.68 -5.19 -9.29
CA TYR A 44 -7.36 -5.72 -8.89
C TYR A 44 -6.92 -5.30 -7.48
N PHE A 45 -7.28 -4.09 -7.05
CA PHE A 45 -6.91 -3.56 -5.73
C PHE A 45 -7.78 -4.06 -4.57
N LEU A 46 -8.76 -4.93 -4.80
CA LEU A 46 -9.58 -5.50 -3.73
C LEU A 46 -8.73 -6.23 -2.69
N ASN A 47 -7.74 -7.00 -3.14
CA ASN A 47 -6.81 -7.70 -2.24
C ASN A 47 -5.93 -6.73 -1.45
N SER A 48 -5.54 -5.60 -2.06
CA SER A 48 -4.83 -4.54 -1.33
C SER A 48 -5.70 -3.90 -0.24
N MET A 49 -7.03 -3.86 -0.40
CA MET A 49 -7.94 -3.37 0.63
C MET A 49 -7.92 -4.28 1.87
N PHE A 50 -7.95 -5.61 1.68
CA PHE A 50 -7.86 -6.56 2.79
C PHE A 50 -6.53 -6.45 3.55
N ILE A 51 -5.42 -6.26 2.84
CA ILE A 51 -4.11 -5.98 3.46
C ILE A 51 -4.19 -4.70 4.29
N GLY A 52 -4.83 -3.65 3.77
CA GLY A 52 -5.05 -2.40 4.48
C GLY A 52 -5.85 -2.58 5.77
N TYR A 53 -6.91 -3.39 5.75
CA TYR A 53 -7.70 -3.69 6.96
C TYR A 53 -6.88 -4.45 8.00
N ALA A 54 -6.15 -5.49 7.59
CA ALA A 54 -5.27 -6.22 8.51
C ALA A 54 -4.22 -5.28 9.14
N ALA A 55 -3.60 -4.42 8.35
CA ALA A 55 -2.64 -3.42 8.84
C ALA A 55 -3.30 -2.41 9.80
N GLY A 56 -4.52 -1.95 9.49
CA GLY A 56 -5.28 -1.08 10.38
C GLY A 56 -5.55 -1.72 11.74
N PHE A 57 -6.01 -2.97 11.77
CA PHE A 57 -6.19 -3.72 13.02
C PHE A 57 -4.89 -3.87 13.81
N LEU A 58 -3.79 -4.23 13.12
CA LEU A 58 -2.48 -4.40 13.76
C LEU A 58 -1.95 -3.13 14.42
N VAL A 59 -2.34 -1.95 13.92
CA VAL A 59 -1.91 -0.67 14.48
C VAL A 59 -2.88 -0.16 15.54
N LEU A 60 -4.20 -0.19 15.27
CA LEU A 60 -5.21 0.39 16.16
C LEU A 60 -5.44 -0.45 17.43
N VAL A 61 -5.35 -1.78 17.35
CA VAL A 61 -5.64 -2.65 18.50
C VAL A 61 -4.65 -2.44 19.65
N PRO A 62 -3.32 -2.41 19.43
CA PRO A 62 -2.37 -2.09 20.50
C PRO A 62 -2.66 -0.75 21.18
N THR A 63 -2.98 0.29 20.41
CA THR A 63 -3.34 1.61 20.95
C THR A 63 -4.62 1.53 21.78
N ALA A 64 -5.67 0.88 21.27
CA ALA A 64 -6.92 0.69 21.99
C ALA A 64 -6.74 -0.09 23.30
N VAL A 65 -5.95 -1.17 23.29
CA VAL A 65 -5.64 -1.97 24.49
C VAL A 65 -4.87 -1.15 25.51
N LEU A 66 -3.88 -0.37 25.08
CA LEU A 66 -3.12 0.52 25.97
C LEU A 66 -4.04 1.56 26.63
N LEU A 67 -4.88 2.23 25.85
CA LEU A 67 -5.82 3.24 26.36
C LEU A 67 -6.84 2.63 27.33
N TYR A 68 -7.29 1.40 27.08
CA TYR A 68 -8.16 0.68 27.99
C TYR A 68 -7.51 0.45 29.36
N PHE A 69 -6.24 0.01 29.39
CA PHE A 69 -5.52 -0.20 30.66
C PHE A 69 -5.17 1.11 31.40
N LEU A 70 -5.13 2.23 30.69
CA LEU A 70 -4.94 3.56 31.29
C LEU A 70 -6.24 4.17 31.84
N ASP A 71 -7.38 3.48 31.70
CA ASP A 71 -8.72 3.90 32.14
C ASP A 71 -9.07 5.34 31.68
N VAL A 72 -8.71 5.67 30.44
CA VAL A 72 -8.98 7.00 29.88
C VAL A 72 -10.47 7.19 29.61
N SER A 73 -10.95 8.43 29.68
CA SER A 73 -12.34 8.73 29.34
C SER A 73 -12.65 8.38 27.87
N ILE A 74 -13.91 8.00 27.60
CA ILE A 74 -14.37 7.64 26.25
C ILE A 74 -14.11 8.73 25.21
N LEU A 75 -14.14 10.01 25.63
CA LEU A 75 -13.83 11.15 24.77
C LEU A 75 -12.37 11.10 24.32
N VAL A 76 -11.44 10.95 25.28
CA VAL A 76 -10.00 10.89 24.99
C VAL A 76 -9.68 9.65 24.16
N PHE A 77 -10.28 8.50 24.50
CA PHE A 77 -10.15 7.27 23.72
C PHE A 77 -10.54 7.50 22.24
N SER A 78 -11.72 8.07 22.02
CA SER A 78 -12.26 8.31 20.68
C SER A 78 -11.39 9.28 19.88
N LEU A 79 -10.94 10.37 20.50
CA LEU A 79 -10.09 11.37 19.84
C LEU A 79 -8.74 10.79 19.41
N ILE A 80 -8.13 9.94 20.26
CA ILE A 80 -6.85 9.30 19.94
C ILE A 80 -7.02 8.31 18.78
N ILE A 81 -8.02 7.44 18.83
CA ILE A 81 -8.26 6.45 17.75
C ILE A 81 -8.60 7.13 16.43
N ILE A 82 -9.44 8.17 16.45
CA ILE A 82 -9.77 8.96 15.25
C ILE A 82 -8.51 9.65 14.72
N GLY A 83 -7.74 10.29 15.59
CA GLY A 83 -6.50 10.97 15.22
C GLY A 83 -5.47 10.02 14.60
N GLU A 84 -5.23 8.87 15.22
CA GLU A 84 -4.36 7.81 14.72
C GLU A 84 -4.82 7.30 13.36
N THR A 85 -6.12 7.02 13.22
CA THR A 85 -6.72 6.57 11.96
C THR A 85 -6.51 7.59 10.84
N LEU A 86 -6.83 8.86 11.07
CA LEU A 86 -6.65 9.92 10.08
C LEU A 86 -5.19 10.10 9.66
N LEU A 87 -4.27 10.00 10.62
CA LEU A 87 -2.84 10.14 10.38
C LEU A 87 -2.27 8.98 9.57
N LEU A 88 -2.67 7.75 9.89
CA LEU A 88 -2.06 6.54 9.32
C LEU A 88 -2.77 5.99 8.09
N THR A 89 -4.03 6.35 7.84
CA THR A 89 -4.79 5.94 6.65
C THR A 89 -4.02 6.14 5.34
N PRO A 90 -3.43 7.31 5.01
CA PRO A 90 -2.70 7.48 3.75
C PRO A 90 -1.47 6.56 3.67
N LEU A 91 -0.81 6.29 4.79
CA LEU A 91 0.35 5.40 4.85
C LEU A 91 -0.07 3.95 4.58
N ILE A 92 -1.07 3.47 5.32
CA ILE A 92 -1.62 2.12 5.20
C ILE A 92 -2.12 1.87 3.78
N PHE A 93 -2.90 2.79 3.22
CA PHE A 93 -3.41 2.70 1.86
C PHE A 93 -2.29 2.53 0.82
N ARG A 94 -1.25 3.37 0.91
CA ARG A 94 -0.13 3.32 -0.03
C ARG A 94 0.64 2.01 0.08
N TYR A 95 1.01 1.61 1.29
CA TYR A 95 1.80 0.40 1.48
C TYR A 95 1.00 -0.87 1.20
N ALA A 96 -0.30 -0.91 1.47
CA ALA A 96 -1.13 -2.06 1.13
C ALA A 96 -1.16 -2.31 -0.38
N ARG A 97 -1.28 -1.25 -1.20
CA ARG A 97 -1.19 -1.35 -2.66
C ARG A 97 0.20 -1.80 -3.13
N ILE A 98 1.26 -1.21 -2.58
CA ILE A 98 2.64 -1.61 -2.91
C ILE A 98 2.89 -3.08 -2.58
N LEU A 99 2.50 -3.51 -1.38
CA LEU A 99 2.64 -4.90 -0.94
C LEU A 99 1.93 -5.86 -1.87
N TRP A 100 0.65 -5.58 -2.18
CA TRP A 100 -0.12 -6.39 -3.12
C TRP A 100 0.55 -6.47 -4.49
N MET A 101 0.94 -5.33 -5.07
CA MET A 101 1.58 -5.28 -6.39
C MET A 101 2.91 -6.03 -6.45
N HIS A 102 3.73 -5.97 -5.39
CA HIS A 102 4.98 -6.72 -5.33
C HIS A 102 4.75 -8.21 -5.12
N ALA A 103 3.76 -8.60 -4.30
CA ALA A 103 3.38 -10.00 -4.10
C ALA A 103 2.82 -10.61 -5.40
N ASP A 104 1.89 -9.92 -6.03
CA ASP A 104 1.29 -10.30 -7.31
C ASP A 104 2.33 -10.44 -8.43
N GLN A 105 3.33 -9.56 -8.50
CA GLN A 105 4.43 -9.71 -9.47
C GLN A 105 5.34 -10.91 -9.21
N VAL A 106 5.41 -11.41 -7.97
CA VAL A 106 6.15 -12.64 -7.64
C VAL A 106 5.32 -13.88 -7.99
N LEU A 107 4.01 -13.82 -7.78
CA LEU A 107 3.07 -14.92 -8.08
C LEU A 107 2.85 -15.09 -9.58
N ASP A 108 2.65 -13.98 -10.29
CA ASP A 108 2.40 -13.94 -11.74
C ASP A 108 3.22 -12.82 -12.38
N PRO A 109 4.47 -13.10 -12.80
CA PRO A 109 5.38 -12.07 -13.29
C PRO A 109 4.96 -11.46 -14.63
N ARG A 110 4.79 -10.13 -14.67
CA ARG A 110 4.65 -9.36 -15.91
C ARG A 110 5.99 -8.91 -16.49
N LYS A 111 6.05 -8.78 -17.81
CA LYS A 111 7.14 -8.12 -18.54
C LYS A 111 6.87 -6.62 -18.66
N SER A 112 7.90 -5.84 -18.99
CA SER A 112 7.70 -4.45 -19.40
C SER A 112 7.15 -4.39 -20.82
N GLU A 113 6.42 -3.31 -21.16
CA GLU A 113 5.87 -3.14 -22.53
C GLU A 113 6.96 -3.13 -23.60
N GLU A 114 8.15 -2.60 -23.27
CA GLU A 114 9.32 -2.63 -24.15
C GLU A 114 9.80 -4.07 -24.42
N GLN A 115 9.79 -4.93 -23.40
CA GLN A 115 10.17 -6.34 -23.56
C GLN A 115 9.12 -7.17 -24.31
N GLU A 116 7.84 -6.81 -24.22
CA GLU A 116 6.78 -7.45 -25.00
C GLU A 116 6.85 -7.08 -26.49
N ARG A 117 7.26 -5.85 -26.83
CA ARG A 117 7.40 -5.44 -28.24
C ARG A 117 8.53 -6.18 -28.98
N ILE A 118 9.55 -6.64 -28.24
CA ILE A 118 10.76 -7.27 -28.80
C ILE A 118 10.59 -8.80 -28.94
N SER A 119 9.64 -9.40 -28.23
CA SER A 119 9.35 -10.85 -28.27
C SER A 119 8.32 -11.21 -29.33
#